data_AF-A0AAU1QEJ0-F1
#
_entry.id   AF-A0AAU1QEJ0-F1
#
_cell.length_a   1.000
_cell.length_b   1.000
_cell.length_c   1.000
_cell.angle_alpha   90.00
_cell.angle_beta   90.00
_cell.angle_gamma   90.00
#
_symmetry.space_group_name_H-M   'P 1'
#
loop_
_entity.id
_entity.type
_entity.pdbx_description
1 polymer ?
#
loop_
_entity_poly.entity_id
_entity_poly.type
_entity_poly.pdbx_seq_one_letter_code
_entity_poly.pdbx_strand_id
1 'polypeptide(L)' 'MCGCTGCPTGSWAAVLFHDGQKVSTVYRGGPRRLWDEVEAAYRWWDAVGRPGIHRFGLTVSQQGDQAWLDTPERPVGDEG' A
#
# COMPACT_ATOMS: atom_id res chain seq x y z
N MET A 1 2.08 12.29 30.39
CA MET A 1 1.43 11.11 29.79
C MET A 1 -0.06 11.42 29.68
N CYS A 2 -0.55 11.79 28.49
CA CYS A 2 -1.97 11.99 28.26
C CYS A 2 -2.55 10.66 27.76
N GLY A 3 -3.39 10.02 28.58
CA GLY A 3 -4.18 8.85 28.19
C GLY A 3 -5.41 9.31 27.43
N CYS A 4 -5.32 9.36 26.10
CA CYS A 4 -6.48 9.56 25.24
C CYS A 4 -7.03 8.19 24.82
N THR A 5 -8.01 7.69 25.57
CA THR A 5 -8.79 6.49 25.23
C THR A 5 -9.75 6.84 24.10
N GLY A 6 -9.26 6.87 22.85
CA GLY A 6 -10.08 7.24 21.70
C GLY A 6 -9.36 7.44 20.37
N CYS A 7 -8.03 7.27 20.29
CA CYS A 7 -7.41 7.14 18.97
C CYS A 7 -7.90 5.83 18.31
N PRO A 8 -8.34 5.85 17.05
CA PRO A 8 -8.64 4.61 16.33
C PRO A 8 -7.40 3.72 16.42
N THR A 9 -7.59 2.46 16.82
CA THR A 9 -6.53 1.44 16.93
C THR A 9 -5.95 1.02 15.57
N GLY A 10 -6.25 1.77 14.51
CA GLY A 10 -5.80 1.53 13.15
C GLY A 10 -4.46 2.19 12.85
N SER A 11 -3.71 1.56 11.95
CA SER A 11 -2.60 2.25 11.29
C SER A 11 -3.16 3.18 10.23
N TRP A 12 -2.55 4.35 10.05
CA TRP A 12 -2.99 5.34 9.06
C TRP A 12 -1.78 6.08 8.47
N ALA A 13 -1.96 6.60 7.26
CA ALA A 13 -1.02 7.50 6.61
C ALA A 13 -1.80 8.55 5.81
N ALA A 14 -1.30 9.79 5.75
CA ALA A 14 -1.86 10.89 4.98
C ALA A 14 -0.74 11.71 4.35
N VAL A 15 -0.92 12.14 3.10
CA VAL A 15 0.03 12.98 2.37
C VAL A 15 -0.60 14.34 2.15
N LEU A 16 0.13 15.40 2.46
CA LEU A 16 -0.27 16.77 2.13
C LEU A 16 0.57 17.25 0.94
N PHE A 17 -0.13 17.47 -0.17
CA PHE A 17 0.42 18.11 -1.35
C PHE A 17 0.28 19.62 -1.22
N HIS A 18 1.34 20.34 -1.57
CA HIS A 18 1.35 21.80 -1.61
C HIS A 18 1.72 22.23 -3.02
N ASP A 19 0.92 23.11 -3.61
CA ASP A 19 1.17 23.59 -4.97
C ASP A 19 2.56 24.22 -5.10
N GLY A 20 3.28 23.85 -6.16
CA GLY A 20 4.62 24.34 -6.44
C GLY A 20 5.75 23.71 -5.60
N GLN A 21 5.44 22.82 -4.65
CA GLN A 21 6.46 22.11 -3.87
C GLN A 21 6.74 20.72 -4.45
N LYS A 22 8.03 20.41 -4.63
CA LYS A 22 8.50 19.08 -5.05
C LYS A 22 8.53 18.05 -3.91
N VAL A 23 8.40 18.52 -2.66
CA VAL A 23 8.44 17.68 -1.46
C VAL A 23 7.06 17.71 -0.82
N SER A 24 6.52 16.54 -0.50
CA SER A 24 5.23 16.40 0.19
C SER A 24 5.45 15.96 1.63
N THR A 25 4.62 16.46 2.55
CA THR A 25 4.68 16.05 3.95
C THR A 25 3.81 14.82 4.17
N VAL A 26 4.38 13.80 4.81
CA VAL A 26 3.67 12.56 5.14
C VAL A 26 3.45 12.49 6.64
N TYR A 27 2.21 12.30 7.05
CA TYR A 27 1.81 11.97 8.41
C TYR A 27 1.43 10.51 8.48
N ARG A 28 1.78 9.84 9.58
CA ARG A 28 1.48 8.43 9.80
C ARG A 28 1.35 8.12 11.28
N GLY A 29 0.59 7.09 11.61
CA GLY A 29 0.44 6.61 12.97
C GLY A 29 0.02 5.15 13.02
N GLY A 30 0.26 4.51 14.16
CA GLY A 30 -0.01 3.09 14.39
C GLY A 30 1.19 2.17 14.09
N PRO A 31 1.03 0.87 14.36
CA PRO A 31 2.13 -0.10 14.30
C PRO A 31 2.58 -0.46 12.88
N ARG A 32 1.69 -0.40 11.87
CA ARG A 32 2.05 -0.66 10.48
C ARG A 32 2.56 0.59 9.79
N ARG A 33 3.57 0.40 8.97
CA ARG A 33 4.22 1.47 8.21
C ARG A 33 3.52 1.66 6.87
N LEU A 34 2.24 2.03 6.88
CA LEU A 34 1.38 2.04 5.67
C LEU A 34 1.94 2.87 4.50
N TRP A 35 2.59 4.01 4.78
CA TRP A 35 3.23 4.78 3.73
C TRP A 35 4.33 3.99 3.02
N ASP A 36 5.15 3.27 3.78
CA ASP A 36 6.26 2.47 3.25
C ASP A 36 5.70 1.31 2.41
N GLU A 37 4.56 0.73 2.80
CA GLU A 37 3.85 -0.29 2.02
C GLU A 37 3.30 0.26 0.69
N VAL A 38 2.72 1.47 0.70
CA VAL A 38 2.25 2.13 -0.53
C VAL A 38 3.42 2.48 -1.46
N GLU A 39 4.53 2.99 -0.91
CA GLU A 39 5.74 3.26 -1.69
C GLU A 39 6.32 1.98 -2.32
N ALA A 40 6.37 0.88 -1.57
CA ALA A 40 6.82 -0.42 -2.07
C ALA A 40 5.92 -0.92 -3.21
N ALA A 41 4.59 -0.87 -3.03
CA ALA A 41 3.63 -1.26 -4.05
C ALA A 41 3.75 -0.39 -5.31
N TYR A 42 3.93 0.93 -5.15
CA TYR A 42 4.12 1.85 -6.27
C TYR A 42 5.42 1.53 -7.04
N ARG A 43 6.53 1.31 -6.34
CA ARG A 43 7.82 0.96 -6.96
C ARG A 43 7.74 -0.35 -7.73
N TRP A 44 7.09 -1.37 -7.15
CA TRP A 44 6.84 -2.63 -7.84
C TRP A 44 6.00 -2.41 -9.11
N TRP A 45 4.89 -1.67 -9.01
CA TRP A 45 4.01 -1.38 -10.14
C TRP A 45 4.73 -0.63 -11.27
N ASP A 46 5.57 0.35 -10.93
CA ASP A 46 6.42 1.06 -11.89
C ASP A 46 7.44 0.12 -12.55
N ALA A 47 8.09 -0.75 -11.76
CA ALA A 47 9.06 -1.72 -12.24
C ALA A 47 8.47 -2.78 -13.20
N VAL A 48 7.21 -3.19 -12.99
CA VAL A 48 6.51 -4.11 -13.91
C VAL A 48 5.85 -3.42 -15.09
N GLY A 49 6.15 -2.13 -15.32
CA GLY A 49 5.76 -1.40 -16.52
C GLY A 49 4.40 -0.72 -16.45
N ARG A 50 3.94 -0.36 -15.24
CA ARG A 50 2.68 0.37 -15.01
C ARG A 50 1.45 -0.32 -15.61
N PRO A 51 1.22 -1.63 -15.35
CA PRO A 51 0.09 -2.36 -15.92
C PRO A 51 -1.24 -1.72 -15.53
N GLY A 52 -2.19 -1.73 -16.47
CA GLY A 52 -3.56 -1.30 -16.22
C GLY A 52 -4.30 -2.28 -15.31
N ILE A 53 -5.31 -1.79 -14.59
CA ILE A 53 -6.08 -2.57 -13.60
C ILE A 53 -6.69 -3.87 -14.17
N HIS A 54 -7.00 -3.91 -15.46
CA HIS A 54 -7.56 -5.09 -16.15
C HIS A 54 -6.61 -6.30 -16.22
N ARG A 55 -5.30 -6.10 -16.01
CA ARG A 55 -4.31 -7.19 -15.96
C ARG A 55 -4.22 -7.81 -14.57
N PHE A 56 -4.81 -7.17 -13.57
CA PHE A 56 -4.83 -7.70 -12.21
C PHE A 56 -6.01 -8.63 -12.02
N GLY A 57 -5.78 -9.69 -11.24
CA GLY A 57 -6.84 -10.52 -10.71
C GLY A 57 -6.62 -10.84 -9.23
N LEU A 58 -7.64 -11.43 -8.63
CA LEU A 58 -7.66 -11.82 -7.22
C LEU A 58 -8.14 -13.26 -7.12
N THR A 59 -7.30 -14.11 -6.54
CA THR A 59 -7.69 -15.46 -6.15
C THR A 59 -8.08 -15.44 -4.67
N VAL A 60 -9.31 -15.83 -4.37
CA VAL A 60 -9.83 -15.96 -3.00
C VAL A 60 -9.88 -17.44 -2.65
N SER A 61 -9.22 -17.84 -1.57
CA SER A 61 -9.22 -19.22 -1.08
C SER A 61 -9.41 -19.28 0.43
N GLN A 62 -9.62 -20.49 0.97
CA GLN A 62 -9.69 -20.68 2.43
C GLN A 62 -8.36 -20.39 3.14
N GLN A 63 -7.23 -20.35 2.41
CA GLN A 63 -5.91 -20.04 2.95
C GLN A 63 -5.61 -18.53 2.93
N GLY A 64 -6.42 -17.74 2.23
CA GLY A 64 -6.27 -16.31 2.11
C GLY A 64 -6.54 -15.80 0.70
N ASP A 65 -6.35 -14.50 0.54
CA ASP A 65 -6.57 -13.78 -0.70
C ASP A 65 -5.22 -13.42 -1.33
N GLN A 66 -5.04 -13.75 -2.60
CA GLN A 66 -3.81 -13.48 -3.34
C GLN A 66 -4.11 -12.70 -4.62
N ALA A 67 -3.61 -11.47 -4.68
CA ALA A 67 -3.62 -10.69 -5.91
C ALA A 67 -2.49 -11.15 -6.85
N TRP A 68 -2.72 -11.06 -8.15
CA TRP A 68 -1.77 -11.49 -9.18
C TRP A 68 -1.84 -10.60 -10.43
N LEU A 69 -0.81 -10.68 -11.27
CA LEU A 69 -0.67 -9.93 -12.51
C LEU A 69 -0.63 -10.89 -13.71
N ASP A 70 -1.53 -10.70 -14.68
CA ASP A 70 -1.75 -11.53 -15.86
C ASP A 70 -2.27 -12.94 -15.58
N THR A 71 -1.62 -13.69 -14.69
CA THR A 71 -2.02 -15.07 -14.33
C THR A 71 -1.86 -15.33 -12.83
N PRO A 72 -2.63 -16.27 -12.24
CA PRO A 72 -2.52 -16.63 -10.82
C PRO A 72 -1.14 -17.10 -10.36
N GLU A 73 -0.29 -17.55 -11.28
CA GLU A 73 1.09 -17.98 -11.01
C GLU A 73 2.07 -16.82 -10.83
N ARG A 74 1.62 -15.58 -11.06
CA ARG A 74 2.41 -14.35 -10.88
C ARG A 74 1.82 -13.47 -9.78
N PRO A 75 1.98 -13.86 -8.50
CA PRO A 75 1.46 -13.09 -7.36
C PRO A 75 2.10 -11.70 -7.24
N VAL A 76 1.28 -10.75 -6.77
CA VAL A 76 1.73 -9.40 -6.39
C VAL A 76 2.33 -9.47 -4.99
N GLY A 77 3.53 -8.91 -4.80
CA GLY A 77 4.15 -8.78 -3.48
C GLY A 77 4.99 -9.99 -3.02
N ASP A 78 5.28 -10.95 -3.90
CA ASP A 78 6.16 -12.10 -3.58
C ASP A 78 7.66 -11.74 -3.45
N GLU A 79 7.99 -10.45 -3.57
CA GLU A 79 9.33 -9.94 -3.26
C GLU A 79 9.30 -9.14 -1.96
N GLY A 80 9.31 -9.87 -0.83
CA GLY A 80 9.85 -9.45 0.48
C GLY A 80 9.09 -8.40 1.28
#